data_AF-E4RRU1-F1
#
_entry.id   AF-E4RRU1-F1
#
_cell.length_a   1.000
_cell.length_b   1.000
_cell.length_c   1.000
_cell.angle_alpha   90.00
_cell.angle_beta   90.00
_cell.angle_gamma   90.00
#
_symmetry.space_group_name_H-M   'P 1'
#
loop_
_entity.id
_entity.type
_entity.pdbx_description
1 polymer ?
#
loop_
_entity_poly.entity_id
_entity_poly.type
_entity_poly.pdbx_seq_one_letter_code
_entity_poly.pdbx_strand_id
1 'polypeptide(L)'
;MSAIAYRTDEVFIISAKIYLYGGFADQELAVAIENEINQMWNAPEVVHPQWLIPVKFDIRVSVGENVRALMKGNDSCEVNFVRIEEKNIYERSMMGLGKNSGHWLVSDDLGKSTTAAHEFGHALGLPHPHQLDYRGFGFPPIMAPRGTIVDAQYQWNPLADVGAFGGTMKPIFRKVWKEEVLQIIAGAQYNGVNYTIGEISNYYFDEVGNAYYP
;
A
#
# COMPACT_ATOMS: atom_id res chain seq x y z
N MET A 1 2.59 7.89 -0.77
CA MET A 1 1.67 7.68 -1.87
C MET A 1 0.54 8.48 -1.43
N SER A 2 0.38 9.55 -2.13
CA SER A 2 -0.61 10.46 -1.69
C SER A 2 -1.96 9.91 -2.13
N ALA A 3 -2.97 10.20 -1.34
CA ALA A 3 -4.35 10.02 -1.72
C ALA A 3 -5.04 11.35 -1.49
N ILE A 4 -6.16 11.55 -2.17
CA ILE A 4 -7.12 12.55 -1.74
C ILE A 4 -8.26 11.84 -1.02
N ALA A 5 -8.86 12.51 -0.06
CA ALA A 5 -10.10 12.05 0.53
C ALA A 5 -11.14 13.15 0.49
N TYR A 6 -12.38 12.78 0.26
CA TYR A 6 -13.49 13.71 0.20
C TYR A 6 -14.74 13.06 0.74
N ARG A 7 -15.68 13.90 1.14
CA ARG A 7 -16.91 13.49 1.81
C ARG A 7 -18.09 13.76 0.89
N THR A 8 -18.96 12.78 0.76
CA THR A 8 -20.34 12.96 0.28
C THR A 8 -21.30 12.87 1.46
N ASP A 9 -22.61 13.01 1.22
CA ASP A 9 -23.60 12.84 2.29
C ASP A 9 -23.65 11.42 2.86
N GLU A 10 -23.18 10.42 2.10
CA GLU A 10 -23.30 9.00 2.44
C GLU A 10 -21.98 8.30 2.74
N VAL A 11 -20.84 8.83 2.27
CA VAL A 11 -19.56 8.12 2.35
C VAL A 11 -18.37 9.08 2.42
N PHE A 12 -17.36 8.69 3.17
CA PHE A 12 -16.02 9.28 3.11
C PHE A 12 -15.13 8.44 2.21
N ILE A 13 -14.74 8.99 1.07
CA ILE A 13 -13.97 8.28 0.04
C ILE A 13 -12.51 8.67 0.13
N ILE A 14 -11.62 7.68 0.19
CA ILE A 14 -10.17 7.82 0.00
C ILE A 14 -9.86 7.31 -1.41
N SER A 15 -9.40 8.22 -2.29
CA SER A 15 -9.16 7.98 -3.71
C SER A 15 -7.67 8.09 -4.04
N ALA A 16 -7.19 7.15 -4.85
CA ALA A 16 -5.87 7.23 -5.46
C ALA A 16 -5.85 6.57 -6.84
N LYS A 17 -4.98 7.07 -7.71
CA LYS A 17 -4.65 6.50 -9.02
C LYS A 17 -3.19 6.06 -9.01
N ILE A 18 -2.93 4.85 -9.44
CA ILE A 18 -1.60 4.26 -9.50
C ILE A 18 -1.27 3.94 -10.95
N TYR A 19 -0.24 4.59 -11.47
CA TYR A 19 0.34 4.28 -12.78
C TYR A 19 1.51 3.33 -12.62
N LEU A 20 1.36 2.13 -13.16
CA LEU A 20 2.43 1.14 -13.24
C LEU A 20 3.30 1.41 -14.46
N TYR A 21 4.61 1.27 -14.31
CA TYR A 21 5.56 1.33 -15.42
C TYR A 21 6.76 0.41 -15.13
N GLY A 22 7.67 0.21 -16.09
CA GLY A 22 8.81 -0.70 -15.93
C GLY A 22 8.68 -1.95 -16.80
N GLY A 23 9.67 -2.84 -16.72
CA GLY A 23 9.80 -4.00 -17.61
C GLY A 23 8.69 -5.04 -17.45
N PHE A 24 8.06 -5.08 -16.27
CA PHE A 24 7.06 -6.08 -15.89
C PHE A 24 5.69 -5.46 -15.58
N ALA A 25 5.48 -4.20 -15.95
CA ALA A 25 4.17 -3.57 -15.82
C ALA A 25 3.26 -4.01 -16.97
N ASP A 26 2.17 -4.71 -16.64
CA ASP A 26 1.14 -5.10 -17.60
C ASP A 26 -0.27 -4.90 -17.03
N GLN A 27 -1.27 -5.02 -17.92
CA GLN A 27 -2.66 -4.73 -17.58
C GLN A 27 -3.30 -5.80 -16.68
N GLU A 28 -2.89 -7.06 -16.79
CA GLU A 28 -3.40 -8.13 -15.92
C GLU A 28 -2.91 -7.91 -14.50
N LEU A 29 -1.63 -7.59 -14.34
CA LEU A 29 -1.02 -7.24 -13.07
C LEU A 29 -1.66 -6.00 -12.45
N ALA A 30 -1.92 -4.95 -13.26
CA ALA A 30 -2.60 -3.75 -12.80
C ALA A 30 -3.97 -4.08 -12.18
N VAL A 31 -4.77 -4.90 -12.86
CA VAL A 31 -6.09 -5.34 -12.36
C VAL A 31 -5.95 -6.17 -11.09
N ALA A 32 -4.98 -7.08 -11.02
CA ALA A 32 -4.75 -7.88 -9.83
C ALA A 32 -4.37 -7.02 -8.60
N ILE A 33 -3.50 -6.03 -8.80
CA ILE A 33 -3.10 -5.06 -7.78
C ILE A 33 -4.30 -4.18 -7.36
N GLU A 34 -5.08 -3.67 -8.30
CA GLU A 34 -6.29 -2.88 -8.00
C GLU A 34 -7.25 -3.67 -7.10
N ASN A 35 -7.51 -4.93 -7.45
CA ASN A 35 -8.38 -5.81 -6.70
C ASN A 35 -7.84 -6.08 -5.29
N GLU A 36 -6.55 -6.41 -5.16
CA GLU A 36 -5.92 -6.66 -3.86
C GLU A 36 -6.06 -5.44 -2.94
N ILE A 37 -5.68 -4.25 -3.41
CA ILE A 37 -5.72 -3.03 -2.60
C ILE A 37 -7.16 -2.72 -2.18
N ASN A 38 -8.10 -2.68 -3.12
CA ASN A 38 -9.48 -2.34 -2.80
C ASN A 38 -10.15 -3.36 -1.88
N GLN A 39 -9.93 -4.66 -2.09
CA GLN A 39 -10.49 -5.70 -1.22
C GLN A 39 -9.94 -5.58 0.20
N MET A 40 -8.63 -5.43 0.33
CA MET A 40 -7.96 -5.39 1.64
C MET A 40 -8.36 -4.16 2.44
N TRP A 41 -8.31 -2.97 1.83
CA TRP A 41 -8.56 -1.70 2.53
C TRP A 41 -10.05 -1.44 2.81
N ASN A 42 -10.96 -2.06 2.08
CA ASN A 42 -12.40 -1.99 2.37
C ASN A 42 -12.91 -3.11 3.29
N ALA A 43 -12.15 -4.19 3.50
CA ALA A 43 -12.55 -5.32 4.35
C ALA A 43 -12.94 -4.96 5.81
N PRO A 44 -12.28 -4.02 6.52
CA PRO A 44 -12.62 -3.74 7.91
C PRO A 44 -13.92 -2.93 8.12
N GLU A 45 -14.64 -2.55 7.06
CA GLU A 45 -15.94 -1.84 7.12
C GLU A 45 -15.97 -0.66 8.10
N VAL A 46 -15.00 0.24 7.97
CA VAL A 46 -14.81 1.34 8.93
C VAL A 46 -15.86 2.42 8.76
N VAL A 47 -16.33 2.97 9.88
CA VAL A 47 -17.19 4.15 9.95
C VAL A 47 -16.37 5.35 10.41
N HIS A 48 -16.50 6.48 9.72
CA HIS A 48 -15.79 7.70 10.02
C HIS A 48 -16.20 8.24 11.41
N PRO A 49 -15.25 8.49 12.33
CA PRO A 49 -15.57 8.77 13.73
C PRO A 49 -16.34 10.07 13.94
N GLN A 50 -16.12 11.07 13.09
CA GLN A 50 -16.77 12.38 13.21
C GLN A 50 -18.13 12.46 12.50
N TRP A 51 -18.29 11.78 11.36
CA TRP A 51 -19.45 11.95 10.50
C TRP A 51 -20.40 10.75 10.55
N LEU A 52 -19.97 9.65 11.17
CA LEU A 52 -20.77 8.44 11.33
C LEU A 52 -21.26 7.84 9.99
N ILE A 53 -20.48 8.05 8.93
CA ILE A 53 -20.70 7.50 7.59
C ILE A 53 -19.61 6.47 7.27
N PRO A 54 -19.88 5.47 6.40
CA PRO A 54 -18.86 4.53 5.93
C PRO A 54 -17.63 5.22 5.32
N VAL A 55 -16.48 4.59 5.48
CA VAL A 55 -15.23 4.92 4.80
C VAL A 55 -15.04 3.92 3.66
N LYS A 56 -14.74 4.42 2.46
CA LYS A 56 -14.46 3.59 1.29
C LYS A 56 -13.14 4.00 0.64
N PHE A 57 -12.37 3.00 0.24
CA PHE A 57 -11.23 3.18 -0.64
C PHE A 57 -11.68 2.92 -2.08
N ASP A 58 -11.39 3.85 -2.99
CA ASP A 58 -11.61 3.72 -4.44
C ASP A 58 -10.28 3.93 -5.14
N ILE A 59 -9.53 2.84 -5.28
CA ILE A 59 -8.18 2.85 -5.83
C ILE A 59 -8.25 2.38 -7.27
N ARG A 60 -7.59 3.11 -8.17
CA ARG A 60 -7.49 2.76 -9.59
C ARG A 60 -6.06 2.49 -10.00
N VAL A 61 -5.85 1.44 -10.78
CA VAL A 61 -4.51 1.03 -11.20
C VAL A 61 -4.51 0.80 -12.71
N SER A 62 -3.55 1.41 -13.39
CA SER A 62 -3.40 1.31 -14.84
C SER A 62 -1.93 1.28 -15.23
N VAL A 63 -1.63 0.68 -16.37
CA VAL A 63 -0.29 0.82 -16.97
C VAL A 63 -0.17 2.23 -17.54
N GLY A 64 0.88 2.95 -17.12
CA GLY A 64 1.12 4.32 -17.53
C GLY A 64 1.94 4.40 -18.82
N GLU A 65 1.49 5.22 -19.76
CA GLU A 65 2.26 5.64 -20.92
C GLU A 65 2.99 6.95 -20.60
N ASN A 66 4.21 7.13 -21.11
CA ASN A 66 4.99 8.37 -20.93
C ASN A 66 5.09 8.86 -19.47
N VAL A 67 5.21 7.92 -18.52
CA VAL A 67 5.12 8.19 -17.08
C VAL A 67 6.07 9.31 -16.61
N ARG A 68 7.26 9.45 -17.20
CA ARG A 68 8.18 10.55 -16.85
C ARG A 68 7.57 11.93 -17.10
N ALA A 69 6.83 12.10 -18.21
CA ALA A 69 6.14 13.36 -18.50
C ALA A 69 4.96 13.59 -17.55
N LEU A 70 4.20 12.53 -17.24
CA LEU A 70 3.12 12.59 -16.25
C LEU A 70 3.64 12.99 -14.86
N MET A 71 4.74 12.39 -14.41
CA MET A 71 5.38 12.73 -13.13
C MET A 71 5.82 14.19 -13.08
N LYS A 72 6.44 14.70 -14.15
CA LYS A 72 6.91 16.10 -14.20
C LYS A 72 5.76 17.11 -14.11
N GLY A 73 4.61 16.76 -14.67
CA GLY A 73 3.40 17.60 -14.63
C GLY A 73 2.48 17.33 -13.44
N ASN A 74 2.77 16.34 -12.60
CA ASN A 74 1.86 15.95 -11.52
C ASN A 74 1.96 16.89 -10.32
N ASP A 75 0.86 17.59 -10.05
CA ASP A 75 0.63 18.43 -8.87
C ASP A 75 -0.46 17.85 -7.95
N SER A 76 -0.93 16.64 -8.24
CA SER A 76 -1.98 15.98 -7.48
C SER A 76 -1.43 14.92 -6.55
N CYS A 77 -1.89 15.00 -5.32
CA CYS A 77 -1.73 13.95 -4.34
C CYS A 77 -2.53 12.68 -4.70
N GLU A 78 -3.50 12.72 -5.61
CA GLU A 78 -4.22 11.49 -6.00
C GLU A 78 -3.35 10.54 -6.84
N VAL A 79 -2.33 11.07 -7.54
CA VAL A 79 -1.60 10.33 -8.58
C VAL A 79 -0.29 9.78 -8.06
N ASN A 80 -0.11 8.49 -8.28
CA ASN A 80 1.00 7.70 -7.77
C ASN A 80 1.66 6.91 -8.89
N PHE A 81 2.95 6.65 -8.72
CA PHE A 81 3.76 6.02 -9.75
C PHE A 81 4.56 4.87 -9.17
N VAL A 82 4.39 3.70 -9.75
CA VAL A 82 5.04 2.49 -9.24
C VAL A 82 5.79 1.83 -10.38
N ARG A 83 7.10 1.68 -10.21
CA ARG A 83 7.88 0.86 -11.12
C ARG A 83 7.73 -0.62 -10.75
N ILE A 84 7.51 -1.47 -11.73
CA ILE A 84 7.42 -2.92 -11.59
C ILE A 84 8.62 -3.58 -12.28
N GLU A 85 9.38 -4.36 -11.51
CA GLU A 85 10.54 -5.12 -12.00
C GLU A 85 10.64 -6.50 -11.37
N GLU A 86 11.56 -7.33 -11.84
CA GLU A 86 11.85 -8.64 -11.24
C GLU A 86 12.63 -8.55 -9.93
N LYS A 87 13.57 -7.59 -9.85
CA LYS A 87 14.48 -7.39 -8.73
C LYS A 87 14.83 -5.91 -8.55
N ASN A 88 15.36 -5.58 -7.38
CA ASN A 88 16.00 -4.30 -7.09
C ASN A 88 17.16 -4.51 -6.11
N ILE A 89 17.89 -3.44 -5.79
CA ILE A 89 19.00 -3.47 -4.84
C ILE A 89 18.63 -3.85 -3.40
N TYR A 90 17.34 -3.94 -3.06
CA TYR A 90 16.85 -4.27 -1.72
C TYR A 90 16.16 -5.64 -1.64
N GLU A 91 16.03 -6.34 -2.77
CA GLU A 91 15.40 -7.66 -2.92
C GLU A 91 13.98 -7.75 -2.34
N ARG A 92 13.27 -6.63 -2.31
CA ARG A 92 11.86 -6.55 -1.88
C ARG A 92 11.19 -5.32 -2.48
N SER A 93 9.87 -5.37 -2.56
CA SER A 93 9.04 -4.21 -2.89
C SER A 93 9.23 -3.08 -1.87
N MET A 94 9.14 -1.85 -2.35
CA MET A 94 9.28 -0.66 -1.52
C MET A 94 8.35 0.46 -1.95
N MET A 95 7.87 1.19 -0.96
CA MET A 95 7.18 2.46 -1.11
C MET A 95 7.79 3.51 -0.19
N GLY A 96 7.95 4.74 -0.67
CA GLY A 96 8.30 5.85 0.22
C GLY A 96 7.16 6.15 1.19
N LEU A 97 7.48 6.25 2.48
CA LEU A 97 6.51 6.59 3.53
C LEU A 97 5.87 7.96 3.24
N GLY A 98 4.56 7.99 3.03
CA GLY A 98 3.86 9.22 2.64
C GLY A 98 4.13 9.70 1.19
N LYS A 99 5.03 9.07 0.42
CA LYS A 99 5.50 9.57 -0.90
C LYS A 99 4.86 8.90 -2.13
N ASN A 100 4.46 9.63 -3.17
CA ASN A 100 3.76 9.08 -4.36
C ASN A 100 4.55 8.25 -5.38
N SER A 101 5.71 7.71 -4.99
CA SER A 101 6.50 6.85 -5.85
C SER A 101 7.01 5.59 -5.14
N GLY A 102 7.03 4.48 -5.86
CA GLY A 102 7.50 3.18 -5.37
C GLY A 102 8.16 2.30 -6.42
N HIS A 103 8.79 1.23 -5.96
CA HIS A 103 9.43 0.21 -6.79
C HIS A 103 9.07 -1.17 -6.26
N TRP A 104 8.20 -1.88 -6.97
CA TRP A 104 7.64 -3.16 -6.53
C TRP A 104 8.15 -4.30 -7.38
N LEU A 105 8.20 -5.49 -6.78
CA LEU A 105 8.78 -6.68 -7.39
C LEU A 105 7.70 -7.70 -7.70
N VAL A 106 7.66 -8.23 -8.93
CA VAL A 106 6.73 -9.31 -9.29
C VAL A 106 6.96 -10.59 -8.48
N SER A 107 8.19 -10.78 -7.97
CA SER A 107 8.56 -11.88 -7.07
C SER A 107 7.92 -11.81 -5.69
N ASP A 108 7.27 -10.70 -5.33
CA ASP A 108 6.51 -10.54 -4.08
C ASP A 108 5.01 -10.89 -4.20
N ASP A 109 4.63 -11.64 -5.24
CA ASP A 109 3.27 -12.12 -5.49
C ASP A 109 2.23 -10.98 -5.47
N LEU A 110 2.52 -9.90 -6.20
CA LEU A 110 1.64 -8.74 -6.34
C LEU A 110 0.26 -9.17 -6.89
N GLY A 111 -0.82 -8.76 -6.22
CA GLY A 111 -2.19 -9.12 -6.58
C GLY A 111 -2.64 -10.50 -6.07
N LYS A 112 -1.74 -11.30 -5.50
CA LYS A 112 -2.00 -12.67 -4.99
C LYS A 112 -1.63 -12.83 -3.52
N SER A 113 -0.98 -11.84 -2.93
CA SER A 113 -0.56 -11.83 -1.54
C SER A 113 -1.28 -10.72 -0.79
N THR A 114 -0.52 -9.86 -0.11
CA THR A 114 -0.98 -8.58 0.43
C THR A 114 0.09 -7.50 0.25
N THR A 115 1.09 -7.75 -0.60
CA THR A 115 2.24 -6.86 -0.76
C THR A 115 1.81 -5.52 -1.33
N ALA A 116 0.98 -5.49 -2.37
CA ALA A 116 0.53 -4.23 -2.94
C ALA A 116 -0.32 -3.43 -1.94
N ALA A 117 -1.19 -4.10 -1.17
CA ALA A 117 -1.95 -3.46 -0.10
C ALA A 117 -1.06 -2.90 1.03
N HIS A 118 0.04 -3.59 1.37
CA HIS A 118 1.03 -3.12 2.34
C HIS A 118 1.82 -1.92 1.85
N GLU A 119 2.34 -1.98 0.63
CA GLU A 119 3.03 -0.86 0.01
C GLU A 119 2.08 0.33 -0.16
N PHE A 120 0.79 0.09 -0.42
CA PHE A 120 -0.29 1.08 -0.40
C PHE A 120 -0.63 1.61 1.01
N GLY A 121 -0.24 0.94 2.09
CA GLY A 121 -0.29 1.53 3.44
C GLY A 121 0.86 2.51 3.71
N HIS A 122 2.09 2.16 3.32
CA HIS A 122 3.27 3.02 3.47
C HIS A 122 3.12 4.35 2.75
N ALA A 123 2.78 4.20 1.49
CA ALA A 123 1.98 5.10 0.73
C ALA A 123 1.15 6.11 1.55
N LEU A 124 0.06 5.68 2.19
CA LEU A 124 -0.83 6.55 2.96
C LEU A 124 -0.22 7.13 4.26
N GLY A 125 1.08 6.91 4.49
CA GLY A 125 1.83 7.46 5.61
C GLY A 125 1.94 6.52 6.80
N LEU A 126 1.53 5.25 6.67
CA LEU A 126 1.63 4.29 7.77
C LEU A 126 3.04 3.68 7.83
N PRO A 127 3.77 3.83 8.95
CA PRO A 127 5.04 3.13 9.14
C PRO A 127 4.80 1.66 9.49
N HIS A 128 5.86 0.86 9.48
CA HIS A 128 5.81 -0.43 10.18
C HIS A 128 5.57 -0.21 11.68
N PRO A 129 4.77 -1.06 12.35
CA PRO A 129 4.59 -1.01 13.78
C PRO A 129 5.88 -1.38 14.52
N HIS A 130 6.08 -0.79 15.70
CA HIS A 130 7.19 -1.16 16.59
C HIS A 130 7.00 -2.55 17.21
N GLN A 131 5.76 -2.99 17.38
CA GLN A 131 5.44 -4.35 17.81
C GLN A 131 5.65 -5.33 16.66
N LEU A 132 6.47 -6.35 16.90
CA LEU A 132 6.85 -7.39 15.92
C LEU A 132 6.45 -8.80 16.35
N ASP A 133 5.70 -8.95 17.45
CA ASP A 133 5.13 -10.22 17.89
C ASP A 133 3.61 -10.06 18.06
N TYR A 134 2.85 -10.83 17.28
CA TYR A 134 1.39 -10.82 17.23
C TYR A 134 0.79 -12.18 17.57
N ARG A 135 1.53 -13.06 18.24
CA ARG A 135 0.96 -14.32 18.74
C ARG A 135 -0.21 -14.05 19.68
N GLY A 136 -1.34 -14.72 19.44
CA GLY A 136 -2.59 -14.53 20.19
C GLY A 136 -3.45 -13.33 19.76
N PHE A 137 -3.02 -12.53 18.78
CA PHE A 137 -3.79 -11.39 18.26
C PHE A 137 -4.69 -11.78 17.07
N GLY A 138 -4.62 -13.03 16.60
CA GLY A 138 -5.27 -13.45 15.37
C GLY A 138 -4.45 -13.05 14.15
N PHE A 139 -5.10 -12.54 13.10
CA PHE A 139 -4.41 -12.17 11.87
C PHE A 139 -3.48 -10.97 12.07
N PRO A 140 -2.24 -10.99 11.55
CA PRO A 140 -1.32 -9.86 11.64
C PRO A 140 -1.86 -8.62 10.89
N PRO A 141 -1.56 -7.39 11.35
CA PRO A 141 -1.99 -6.15 10.70
C PRO A 141 -1.34 -5.98 9.32
N ILE A 142 -1.92 -5.15 8.44
CA ILE A 142 -1.41 -5.00 7.08
C ILE A 142 -0.01 -4.41 7.08
N MET A 143 0.29 -3.53 8.04
CA MET A 143 1.60 -2.91 8.16
C MET A 143 2.63 -3.75 8.91
N ALA A 144 2.31 -4.98 9.36
CA ALA A 144 3.35 -5.87 9.90
C ALA A 144 4.43 -6.15 8.83
N PRO A 145 5.72 -5.88 9.12
CA PRO A 145 6.79 -6.18 8.18
C PRO A 145 7.04 -7.69 8.09
N ARG A 146 7.76 -8.10 7.04
CA ARG A 146 8.33 -9.45 6.98
C ARG A 146 9.24 -9.69 8.19
N GLY A 147 9.28 -10.93 8.67
CA GLY A 147 10.01 -11.31 9.89
C GLY A 147 9.20 -11.17 11.19
N THR A 148 7.98 -10.61 11.12
CA THR A 148 7.05 -10.57 12.26
C THR A 148 6.73 -11.97 12.79
N ILE A 149 6.72 -12.10 14.12
CA ILE A 149 6.34 -13.31 14.84
C ILE A 149 4.82 -13.38 14.97
N VAL A 150 4.25 -14.54 14.64
CA VAL A 150 2.80 -14.80 14.62
C VAL A 150 2.52 -16.23 15.06
N ASP A 151 1.25 -16.54 15.33
CA ASP A 151 0.81 -17.91 15.59
C ASP A 151 1.15 -18.83 14.42
N ALA A 152 1.42 -20.11 14.71
CA ALA A 152 1.91 -21.10 13.75
C ALA A 152 1.11 -21.14 12.43
N GLN A 153 -0.22 -21.06 12.52
CA GLN A 153 -1.11 -21.07 11.35
C GLN A 153 -0.89 -19.93 10.35
N TYR A 154 -0.25 -18.83 10.78
CA TYR A 154 0.05 -17.66 9.95
C TYR A 154 1.52 -17.60 9.51
N GLN A 155 2.33 -18.62 9.83
CA GLN A 155 3.73 -18.69 9.44
C GLN A 155 3.88 -19.22 8.01
N TRP A 156 5.06 -19.04 7.42
CA TRP A 156 5.42 -19.69 6.15
C TRP A 156 5.36 -21.22 6.23
N ASN A 157 5.79 -21.77 7.37
CA ASN A 157 5.67 -23.18 7.74
C ASN A 157 5.14 -23.28 9.18
N PRO A 158 3.90 -23.75 9.39
CA PRO A 158 3.33 -23.90 10.74
C PRO A 158 4.06 -24.88 11.66
N LEU A 159 4.97 -25.70 11.12
CA LEU A 159 5.78 -26.64 11.90
C LEU A 159 7.18 -26.10 12.23
N ALA A 160 7.53 -24.91 11.73
CA ALA A 160 8.83 -24.30 12.02
C ALA A 160 8.86 -23.72 13.43
N ASP A 161 10.05 -23.72 14.04
CA ASP A 161 10.28 -23.00 15.28
C ASP A 161 10.10 -21.48 15.06
N VAL A 162 9.56 -20.81 16.06
CA VAL A 162 9.31 -19.36 16.02
C VAL A 162 10.59 -18.59 15.69
N GLY A 163 10.55 -17.77 14.63
CA GLY A 163 11.68 -16.94 14.19
C GLY A 163 12.75 -17.70 13.40
N ALA A 164 12.66 -19.02 13.28
CA ALA A 164 13.52 -19.80 12.38
C ALA A 164 13.11 -19.63 10.91
N PHE A 165 13.85 -20.25 9.99
CA PHE A 165 13.45 -20.29 8.58
C PHE A 165 12.08 -20.93 8.43
N GLY A 166 11.14 -20.19 7.83
CA GLY A 166 9.74 -20.57 7.74
C GLY A 166 8.89 -20.23 8.97
N GLY A 167 9.51 -19.86 10.10
CA GLY A 167 8.87 -19.61 11.40
C GLY A 167 8.40 -18.18 11.64
N THR A 168 8.25 -17.40 10.58
CA THR A 168 7.78 -16.00 10.61
C THR A 168 6.56 -15.84 9.73
N MET A 169 5.86 -14.72 9.89
CA MET A 169 4.62 -14.42 9.16
C MET A 169 4.75 -14.60 7.65
N LYS A 170 3.82 -15.37 7.08
CA LYS A 170 3.58 -15.41 5.63
C LYS A 170 2.69 -14.21 5.24
N PRO A 171 3.13 -13.32 4.33
CA PRO A 171 2.43 -12.08 4.00
C PRO A 171 0.95 -12.22 3.67
N ILE A 172 0.54 -13.32 3.03
CA ILE A 172 -0.86 -13.56 2.61
C ILE A 172 -1.87 -13.53 3.76
N PHE A 173 -1.41 -13.71 5.01
CA PHE A 173 -2.28 -13.72 6.19
C PHE A 173 -2.49 -12.36 6.83
N ARG A 174 -1.79 -11.32 6.35
CA ARG A 174 -2.03 -9.95 6.81
C ARG A 174 -3.46 -9.53 6.51
N LYS A 175 -4.01 -8.65 7.35
CA LYS A 175 -5.32 -8.01 7.16
C LYS A 175 -5.23 -6.55 7.59
N VAL A 176 -5.94 -5.68 6.88
CA VAL A 176 -6.08 -4.28 7.31
C VAL A 176 -6.90 -4.23 8.58
N TRP A 177 -6.35 -3.64 9.63
CA TRP A 177 -7.06 -3.38 10.88
C TRP A 177 -7.80 -2.05 10.80
N LYS A 178 -8.91 -1.96 11.54
CA LYS A 178 -9.71 -0.72 11.62
C LYS A 178 -8.85 0.46 12.10
N GLU A 179 -7.94 0.22 13.03
CA GLU A 179 -7.05 1.21 13.61
C GLU A 179 -6.10 1.81 12.56
N GLU A 180 -5.68 1.03 11.56
CA GLU A 180 -4.83 1.51 10.46
C GLU A 180 -5.61 2.49 9.56
N VAL A 181 -6.88 2.20 9.26
CA VAL A 181 -7.77 3.13 8.53
C VAL A 181 -8.03 4.40 9.34
N LEU A 182 -8.27 4.28 10.65
CA LEU A 182 -8.48 5.43 11.52
C LEU A 182 -7.23 6.32 11.63
N GLN A 183 -6.03 5.73 11.62
CA GLN A 183 -4.77 6.49 11.58
C GLN A 183 -4.64 7.30 10.29
N ILE A 184 -5.01 6.71 9.13
CA ILE A 184 -5.01 7.43 7.84
C ILE A 184 -5.93 8.64 7.89
N ILE A 185 -7.16 8.45 8.40
CA ILE A 185 -8.15 9.52 8.53
C ILE A 185 -7.64 10.63 9.45
N ALA A 186 -7.05 10.27 10.59
CA ALA A 186 -6.52 11.24 11.55
C ALA A 186 -5.34 12.04 10.98
N GLY A 187 -4.56 11.45 10.06
CA GLY A 187 -3.45 12.12 9.37
C GLY A 187 -3.88 12.98 8.17
N ALA A 188 -5.14 12.91 7.74
CA ALA A 188 -5.62 13.61 6.55
C ALA A 188 -5.75 15.13 6.80
N GLN A 189 -5.24 15.94 5.86
CA GLN A 189 -5.18 17.40 6.00
C GLN A 189 -6.16 18.10 5.06
N TYR A 190 -7.13 18.84 5.60
CA TYR A 190 -8.07 19.59 4.78
C TYR A 190 -7.40 20.81 4.13
N ASN A 191 -7.52 20.94 2.80
CA ASN A 191 -6.90 22.02 2.03
C ASN A 191 -7.90 23.10 1.57
N GLY A 192 -9.15 23.06 2.05
CA GLY A 192 -10.22 23.96 1.63
C GLY A 192 -11.20 23.37 0.62
N VAL A 193 -10.84 22.27 -0.04
CA VAL A 193 -11.69 21.55 -1.02
C VAL A 193 -11.84 20.08 -0.67
N ASN A 194 -10.72 19.41 -0.40
CA ASN A 194 -10.66 18.00 -0.02
C ASN A 194 -9.59 17.80 1.07
N TYR A 195 -9.37 16.55 1.44
CA TYR A 195 -8.32 16.15 2.35
C TYR A 195 -7.16 15.57 1.58
N THR A 196 -5.95 16.02 1.87
CA THR A 196 -4.72 15.43 1.36
C THR A 196 -4.17 14.43 2.36
N ILE A 197 -3.79 13.25 1.89
CA ILE A 197 -3.07 12.23 2.65
C ILE A 197 -1.70 12.06 1.97
N GLY A 198 -0.61 12.13 2.73
CA GLY A 198 0.75 12.05 2.19
C GLY A 198 1.19 13.31 1.42
N GLU A 199 2.22 13.16 0.58
CA GLU A 199 2.88 14.26 -0.14
C GLU A 199 3.38 13.84 -1.53
N ILE A 200 3.58 14.84 -2.38
CA ILE A 200 4.07 14.66 -3.75
C ILE A 200 5.60 14.60 -3.74
N SER A 201 6.13 13.49 -4.26
CA SER A 201 7.57 13.28 -4.47
C SER A 201 7.95 13.22 -5.94
N ASN A 202 7.11 12.59 -6.77
CA ASN A 202 7.30 12.33 -8.19
C ASN A 202 8.68 11.71 -8.50
N TYR A 203 9.22 10.87 -7.62
CA TYR A 203 10.45 10.16 -7.91
C TYR A 203 10.24 9.19 -9.07
N TYR A 204 11.14 9.28 -10.05
CA TYR A 204 11.29 8.29 -11.11
C TYR A 204 12.32 7.26 -10.67
N PHE A 205 11.90 6.00 -10.55
CA PHE A 205 12.81 4.89 -10.34
C PHE A 205 13.35 4.30 -11.66
N ASP A 206 14.63 3.95 -11.69
CA ASP A 206 15.25 3.10 -12.72
C ASP A 206 14.99 1.60 -12.46
N GLU A 207 15.52 0.74 -13.33
CA GLU A 207 15.33 -0.73 -13.29
C GLU A 207 15.83 -1.40 -12.01
N VAL A 208 16.84 -0.82 -11.36
CA VAL A 208 17.45 -1.43 -10.17
C VAL A 208 16.96 -0.79 -8.86
N GLY A 209 16.09 0.22 -8.96
CA GLY A 209 15.48 0.89 -7.82
C GLY A 209 16.20 2.16 -7.34
N ASN A 210 17.06 2.78 -8.15
CA ASN A 210 17.56 4.11 -7.84
C ASN A 210 16.50 5.17 -8.16
N ALA A 211 16.30 6.11 -7.24
CA ALA A 211 15.34 7.20 -7.38
C ALA A 211 15.98 8.46 -7.98
N TYR A 212 15.28 9.10 -8.92
CA TYR A 212 15.68 10.35 -9.56
C TYR A 212 14.51 11.34 -9.58
N TYR A 213 14.81 12.63 -9.60
CA TYR A 213 13.81 13.61 -10.01
C TYR A 213 13.70 13.60 -11.55
N PRO A 214 12.47 13.56 -12.10
CA PRO A 214 12.21 13.39 -13.52
C PRO A 214 12.55 14.60 -14.39
#